data_AF-A0A2N3C5H1-F1
#
_entry.id   AF-A0A2N3C5H1-F1
#
_cell.length_a   1.000
_cell.length_b   1.000
_cell.length_c   1.000
_cell.angle_alpha   90.00
_cell.angle_beta   90.00
_cell.angle_gamma   90.00
#
_symmetry.space_group_name_H-M   'P 1'
#
loop_
_entity.id
_entity.type
_entity.pdbx_description
1 polymer ?
#
loop_
_entity_poly.entity_id
_entity_poly.type
_entity_poly.pdbx_seq_one_letter_code
_entity_poly.pdbx_strand_id
1 'polypeptide(L)'
;MVNLKALEARINERANQILKYAELAIPNERTFEFFRSCVLDELGQKGLRSDIATLLDHGGKGGTEAWNGMGRSHTGKKGGAP
;
A
#
# COMPACT_ATOMS: atom_id res chain seq x y z
N MET A 1 -12.59 -6.44 20.71
CA MET A 1 -13.07 -5.79 19.47
C MET A 1 -11.94 -4.93 18.93
N VAL A 2 -11.47 -5.17 17.70
CA VAL A 2 -10.42 -4.34 17.09
C VAL A 2 -11.03 -2.98 16.73
N ASN A 3 -10.42 -1.88 17.19
CA ASN A 3 -10.89 -0.54 16.89
C ASN A 3 -10.27 -0.05 15.57
N LEU A 4 -11.08 0.09 14.52
CA LEU A 4 -10.64 0.54 13.19
C LEU A 4 -9.85 1.85 13.26
N LYS A 5 -10.30 2.82 14.07
CA LYS A 5 -9.59 4.12 14.21
C LYS A 5 -8.20 3.95 14.81
N ALA A 6 -8.03 3.02 15.76
CA ALA A 6 -6.73 2.74 16.35
C ALA A 6 -5.79 2.08 15.34
N LEU A 7 -6.32 1.22 14.47
CA LEU A 7 -5.57 0.56 13.41
C LEU A 7 -5.16 1.55 12.30
N GLU A 8 -6.06 2.42 11.87
CA GLU A 8 -5.76 3.51 10.93
C GLU A 8 -4.67 4.46 11.47
N ALA A 9 -4.71 4.79 12.76
CA ALA A 9 -3.69 5.61 13.41
C ALA A 9 -2.31 4.94 13.36
N ARG A 10 -2.23 3.62 13.60
CA ARG A 10 -0.99 2.85 13.50
C ARG A 10 -0.44 2.79 12.07
N ILE A 11 -1.32 2.64 11.08
CA ILE A 11 -0.92 2.66 9.66
C ILE A 11 -0.35 4.03 9.29
N ASN A 12 -1.01 5.11 9.72
CA ASN A 12 -0.51 6.49 9.54
C ASN A 12 0.86 6.69 10.18
N GLU A 13 1.03 6.28 11.44
CA GLU A 13 2.29 6.38 12.17
C GLU A 13 3.41 5.67 11.41
N ARG A 14 3.14 4.46 10.91
CA ARG A 14 4.15 3.68 10.20
C ARG A 14 4.46 4.24 8.81
N ALA A 15 3.46 4.71 8.07
CA ALA A 15 3.67 5.38 6.78
C ALA A 15 4.58 6.60 6.95
N ASN A 16 4.31 7.44 7.95
CA ASN A 16 5.14 8.62 8.24
C ASN A 16 6.58 8.24 8.61
N GLN A 17 6.77 7.16 9.37
CA GLN A 17 8.11 6.68 9.72
C GLN A 17 8.89 6.20 8.48
N ILE A 18 8.24 5.47 7.57
CA ILE A 18 8.84 5.03 6.30
C ILE A 18 9.26 6.24 5.46
N LEU A 19 8.38 7.25 5.35
CA LEU A 19 8.68 8.46 4.58
C LEU A 19 9.85 9.25 5.17
N LYS A 20 9.96 9.36 6.49
CA LYS A 20 11.12 10.00 7.14
C LYS A 20 12.44 9.30 6.84
N TYR A 21 12.45 7.96 6.84
CA TYR A 21 13.66 7.22 6.48
C TYR A 21 14.00 7.38 5.01
N ALA A 22 13.00 7.39 4.14
CA ALA A 22 13.20 7.60 2.71
C ALA A 22 13.73 9.00 2.39
N GLU A 23 13.27 10.04 3.10
CA GLU A 23 13.75 11.42 2.94
C GLU A 23 15.25 11.53 3.25
N LEU A 24 15.74 10.79 4.24
CA LEU A 24 17.17 10.75 4.58
C LEU A 24 18.00 9.92 3.58
N ALA A 25 17.40 8.93 2.94
CA ALA A 25 18.10 7.96 2.09
C ALA A 25 18.03 8.29 0.60
N ILE A 26 17.03 9.03 0.15
CA ILE A 26 16.79 9.35 -1.26
C ILE A 26 17.20 10.81 -1.50
N PRO A 27 18.37 11.06 -2.13
CA PRO A 27 18.88 12.41 -2.34
C PRO A 27 18.16 13.16 -3.48
N ASN A 28 17.38 12.46 -4.32
CA ASN A 28 16.68 13.05 -5.45
C ASN A 28 15.20 13.30 -5.11
N GLU A 29 14.78 14.56 -5.18
CA GLU A 29 13.42 14.98 -4.86
C GLU A 29 12.35 14.26 -5.70
N ARG A 30 12.55 14.16 -7.02
CA ARG A 30 11.60 13.48 -7.91
C ARG A 30 11.45 11.99 -7.58
N THR A 31 12.54 11.31 -7.24
CA THR A 31 12.51 9.91 -6.80
C THR A 31 11.80 9.78 -5.45
N PHE A 32 12.03 10.72 -4.53
CA PHE A 32 11.35 10.75 -3.24
C PHE A 32 9.84 10.98 -3.40
N GLU A 33 9.41 11.92 -4.25
CA GLU A 33 7.99 12.16 -4.54
C GLU A 33 7.29 10.93 -5.11
N PHE A 34 7.94 10.23 -6.03
CA PHE A 34 7.42 8.97 -6.58
C PHE A 34 7.30 7.89 -5.50
N PHE A 35 8.34 7.73 -4.68
CA PHE A 35 8.33 6.79 -3.56
C PHE A 35 7.23 7.13 -2.54
N ARG A 36 7.10 8.41 -2.19
CA ARG A 36 6.05 8.92 -1.29
C ARG A 36 4.66 8.57 -1.81
N SER A 37 4.43 8.76 -3.11
CA SER A 37 3.16 8.43 -3.75
C SER A 37 2.87 6.94 -3.66
N CYS A 38 3.87 6.07 -3.92
CA CYS A 38 3.74 4.62 -3.77
C CYS A 38 3.36 4.20 -2.35
N VAL A 39 4.04 4.74 -1.33
CA VAL A 39 3.76 4.43 0.08
C VAL A 39 2.35 4.87 0.47
N LEU A 40 1.92 6.04 0.04
CA LEU A 40 0.58 6.57 0.35
C LEU A 40 -0.52 5.80 -0.38
N ASP A 41 -0.28 5.33 -1.61
CA ASP A 41 -1.24 4.49 -2.33
C ASP A 41 -1.37 3.12 -1.66
N GLU A 42 -0.25 2.49 -1.31
CA GLU A 42 -0.21 1.15 -0.73
C GLU A 42 -0.77 1.11 0.71
N LEU A 43 -0.47 2.11 1.52
CA LEU A 43 -0.95 2.19 2.92
C LEU A 43 -2.23 3.03 3.07
N GLY A 44 -2.71 3.62 1.99
CA GLY A 44 -3.88 4.51 1.98
C GLY A 44 -5.19 3.79 1.69
N GLN A 45 -6.17 4.58 1.24
CA GLN A 45 -7.54 4.14 0.98
C GLN A 45 -7.68 3.15 -0.19
N LYS A 46 -6.66 3.06 -1.07
CA LYS A 46 -6.67 2.13 -2.20
C LYS A 46 -5.92 0.82 -1.93
N GLY A 47 -5.25 0.70 -0.79
CA GLY A 47 -4.49 -0.49 -0.39
C GLY A 47 -4.91 -0.96 0.98
N LEU A 48 -3.95 -1.04 1.90
CA LEU A 48 -4.09 -1.72 3.19
C LEU A 48 -5.32 -1.29 4.00
N ARG A 49 -5.75 -0.02 3.95
CA ARG A 49 -6.95 0.42 4.69
C ARG A 49 -8.23 -0.16 4.13
N SER A 50 -8.34 -0.26 2.81
CA SER A 50 -9.50 -0.87 2.15
C SER A 50 -9.57 -2.36 2.49
N ASP A 51 -8.42 -3.03 2.48
CA ASP A 51 -8.35 -4.46 2.79
C ASP A 51 -8.76 -4.72 4.25
N ILE A 52 -8.28 -3.90 5.17
CA ILE A 52 -8.66 -3.98 6.59
C ILE A 52 -10.15 -3.71 6.79
N ALA A 53 -10.71 -2.69 6.14
CA ALA A 53 -12.13 -2.40 6.22
C ALA A 53 -12.95 -3.61 5.73
N THR A 54 -12.56 -4.21 4.60
CA THR A 54 -13.19 -5.40 4.03
C THR A 54 -13.11 -6.61 4.97
N LEU A 55 -11.94 -6.86 5.58
CA LEU A 55 -11.72 -7.98 6.49
C LEU A 55 -12.53 -7.84 7.79
N LEU A 56 -12.66 -6.62 8.30
CA LEU A 56 -13.44 -6.33 9.50
C LEU A 56 -14.95 -6.39 9.24
N ASP A 57 -15.41 -5.97 8.06
CA ASP A 57 -16.82 -6.04 7.66
C ASP A 57 -17.30 -7.49 7.45
N HIS A 58 -16.46 -8.34 6.82
CA HIS A 58 -16.80 -9.73 6.55
C HIS A 58 -16.46 -10.73 7.67
N GLY A 59 -16.13 -10.26 8.88
CA GLY A 59 -15.96 -11.12 10.05
C GLY A 59 -14.85 -12.17 9.93
N GLY A 60 -13.75 -11.85 9.22
CA GLY A 60 -12.52 -12.65 9.23
C GLY A 60 -12.58 -14.02 8.54
N LYS A 61 -13.59 -14.32 7.71
CA LYS A 61 -13.71 -15.62 7.01
C LYS A 61 -12.99 -15.74 5.65
N GLY A 62 -12.26 -14.72 5.18
CA GLY A 62 -11.68 -14.71 3.83
C GLY A 62 -10.16 -14.48 3.74
N GLY A 63 -9.40 -14.76 4.80
CA GLY A 63 -8.08 -14.13 4.99
C GLY A 63 -6.84 -14.81 4.42
N THR A 64 -6.91 -16.01 3.86
CA THR A 64 -5.69 -16.74 3.42
C THR A 64 -5.50 -16.81 1.90
N GLU A 65 -6.53 -16.53 1.10
CA GLU A 65 -6.45 -16.65 -0.36
C GLU A 65 -6.24 -15.31 -1.08
N ALA A 66 -6.50 -14.18 -0.42
CA ALA A 66 -6.34 -12.84 -0.99
C ALA A 66 -4.95 -12.22 -0.81
N TRP A 67 -4.09 -12.81 0.03
CA TRP A 67 -2.69 -12.36 0.23
C TRP A 67 -1.74 -12.93 -0.85
N ASN A 68 -2.23 -13.11 -2.07
CA ASN A 68 -1.33 -13.25 -3.20
C ASN A 68 -0.94 -11.84 -3.61
N GLY A 69 0.26 -11.43 -3.19
CA GLY A 69 0.87 -10.17 -3.55
C GLY A 69 0.68 -9.91 -5.05
N MET A 70 -0.18 -8.95 -5.36
CA MET A 70 -0.35 -8.39 -6.70
C MET A 70 0.88 -7.52 -6.97
N GLY A 71 2.03 -8.17 -7.12
CA GLY A 71 3.22 -7.56 -7.67
C GLY A 71 2.83 -6.94 -9.00
N ARG A 72 3.14 -5.65 -9.16
CA ARG A 72 2.93 -4.86 -10.37
C ARG A 72 3.40 -5.64 -11.61
N SER A 73 2.46 -6.31 -12.29
CA SER A 73 2.69 -6.77 -13.65
C SER A 73 2.64 -5.56 -14.55
N HIS A 74 3.80 -4.94 -14.77
CA HIS A 74 4.05 -4.18 -15.98
C HIS A 74 3.84 -5.13 -17.16
N THR A 75 2.64 -5.14 -17.74
CA THR A 75 2.37 -5.81 -19.02
C THR A 75 3.05 -5.00 -20.12
N GLY A 76 4.35 -5.25 -20.30
CA GLY A 76 5.05 -4.91 -21.52
C GLY A 76 4.47 -5.72 -22.67
N LYS A 77 3.54 -5.15 -23.43
CA LYS A 77 3.08 -5.72 -24.70
C LYS A 77 4.09 -5.35 -25.79
N LYS A 78 5.08 -6.22 -26.00
CA LYS A 78 5.87 -6.28 -27.24
C LYS A 78 5.02 -6.89 -28.34
N GLY A 79 5.02 -6.24 -29.51
CA GLY A 79 5.08 -6.89 -30.82
C GLY A 79 3.77 -7.41 -31.42
N GLY A 80 3.46 -6.94 -32.62
CA GLY A 80 2.53 -7.59 -33.54
C GLY A 80 1.68 -6.61 -34.34
N ALA A 81 2.28 -5.95 -35.34
CA ALA A 81 1.52 -5.47 -36.49
C ALA A 81 1.72 -6.50 -37.62
N PRO A 82 0.66 -6.92 -38.34
CA PRO A 82 0.81 -7.36 -39.71
C PRO A 82 1.14 -6.17 -40.63
#